data_AF-A0A357K6W4-F1
#
_entry.id   AF-A0A357K6W4-F1
#
_cell.length_a   1.000
_cell.length_b   1.000
_cell.length_c   1.000
_cell.angle_alpha   90.00
_cell.angle_beta   90.00
_cell.angle_gamma   90.00
#
_symmetry.space_group_name_H-M   'P 1'
#
loop_
_entity.id
_entity.type
_entity.pdbx_description
1 polymer ?
#
loop_
_entity_poly.entity_id
_entity_poly.type
_entity_poly.pdbx_seq_one_letter_code
_entity_poly.pdbx_strand_id
1 'polypeptide(L)'
;MTAALMMGFGATASNVELVVEAVDNNGTVPGNTYRVYAVLPSAQHSLHAVFAADDHVLNIATTGSFFQHQYGSYSSLDVNESIVAMEPSLAFDSWVTVGAKNSDDNNLWTIGIDYNDFLAGQELTVTDGAWFVVPTDVQAAAAAGNKVLLMQLTTDGTATGVLNLQGR
;
A
#
# COMPACT_ATOMS: atom_id res chain seq x y z
N MET A 1 7.41 1.72 -21.29
CA MET A 1 7.86 2.23 -19.98
C MET A 1 6.65 2.90 -19.35
N THR A 2 5.90 2.15 -18.55
CA THR A 2 4.71 2.67 -17.86
C THR A 2 5.16 3.12 -16.48
N ALA A 3 4.80 4.34 -16.10
CA ALA A 3 5.28 5.01 -14.90
C ALA A 3 4.18 5.04 -13.83
N ALA A 4 4.56 5.08 -12.56
CA ALA A 4 3.66 5.35 -11.45
C ALA A 4 4.09 6.67 -10.79
N LEU A 5 3.13 7.55 -10.48
CA LEU A 5 3.37 8.85 -9.85
C LEU A 5 2.43 9.01 -8.64
N MET A 6 2.99 9.07 -7.43
CA MET A 6 2.22 9.32 -6.20
C MET A 6 2.68 10.60 -5.51
N MET A 7 1.72 11.40 -5.04
CA MET A 7 1.95 12.61 -4.27
C MET A 7 1.45 12.42 -2.83
N GLY A 8 2.27 12.72 -1.83
CA GLY A 8 1.89 12.64 -0.42
C GLY A 8 1.83 14.03 0.22
N PHE A 9 0.79 14.32 0.99
CA PHE A 9 0.72 15.51 1.85
C PHE A 9 0.68 15.06 3.31
N GLY A 10 1.65 15.50 4.12
CA GLY A 10 1.76 15.15 5.53
C GLY A 10 1.41 16.33 6.44
N ALA A 11 0.45 16.14 7.34
CA ALA A 11 0.26 17.01 8.50
C ALA A 11 1.15 16.46 9.64
N THR A 12 2.30 17.10 9.84
CA THR A 12 3.31 16.86 10.89
C THR A 12 4.14 15.57 10.81
N ALA A 13 4.88 15.42 9.72
CA ALA A 13 6.25 14.89 9.75
C ALA A 13 7.07 15.69 8.73
N SER A 14 8.10 16.39 9.19
CA SER A 14 8.72 17.53 8.50
C SER A 14 9.43 17.23 7.15
N ASN A 15 9.30 16.05 6.53
CA ASN A 15 9.73 15.71 5.15
C ASN A 15 9.48 14.20 4.90
N VAL A 16 8.23 13.79 4.69
CA VAL A 16 7.94 12.40 4.24
C VAL A 16 7.84 12.40 2.72
N GLU A 17 8.66 11.60 2.06
CA GLU A 17 8.67 11.43 0.60
C GLU A 17 8.03 10.08 0.25
N LEU A 18 7.21 10.05 -0.81
CA LEU A 18 6.72 8.81 -1.40
C LEU A 18 7.69 8.34 -2.49
N VAL A 19 8.17 7.11 -2.38
CA VAL A 19 8.99 6.47 -3.41
C VAL A 19 8.26 5.26 -3.95
N VAL A 20 8.23 5.14 -5.28
CA VAL A 20 7.67 3.98 -5.97
C VAL A 20 8.80 3.14 -6.54
N GLU A 21 8.81 1.86 -6.21
CA GLU A 21 9.79 0.89 -6.70
C GLU A 21 9.08 -0.17 -7.54
N ALA A 22 9.62 -0.47 -8.72
CA ALA A 22 9.12 -1.58 -9.53
C ALA A 22 9.52 -2.92 -8.89
N VAL A 23 8.59 -3.87 -8.90
CA VAL A 23 8.83 -5.28 -8.58
C VAL A 23 8.75 -6.05 -9.88
N ASP A 24 9.83 -6.75 -10.23
CA ASP A 24 9.83 -7.60 -11.40
C ASP A 24 8.92 -8.80 -11.16
N ASN A 25 7.79 -8.84 -11.86
CA ASN A 25 6.85 -9.96 -11.83
C ASN A 25 7.16 -11.03 -12.89
N ASN A 26 8.20 -10.82 -13.71
CA ASN A 26 8.66 -11.72 -14.78
C ASN A 26 7.52 -12.17 -15.74
N GLY A 27 6.49 -11.34 -15.90
CA GLY A 27 5.31 -11.66 -16.71
C GLY A 27 4.37 -12.70 -16.10
N THR A 28 4.50 -13.02 -14.80
CA THR A 28 3.62 -13.98 -14.10
C THR A 28 2.17 -13.53 -14.08
N VAL A 29 1.94 -12.22 -14.03
CA VAL A 29 0.61 -11.59 -14.10
C VAL A 29 0.62 -10.47 -15.14
N PRO A 30 -0.53 -10.13 -15.75
CA PRO A 30 -0.62 -8.97 -16.64
C PRO A 30 -0.26 -7.66 -15.92
N GLY A 31 0.39 -6.75 -16.65
CA GLY A 31 0.76 -5.44 -16.14
C GLY A 31 2.08 -5.42 -15.37
N ASN A 32 2.36 -4.27 -14.73
CA ASN A 32 3.58 -4.03 -13.95
C ASN A 32 3.22 -3.96 -12.46
N THR A 33 4.09 -4.52 -11.62
CA THR A 33 3.94 -4.48 -10.16
C THR A 33 4.83 -3.41 -9.57
N TYR A 34 4.29 -2.66 -8.62
CA TYR A 34 4.96 -1.56 -7.93
C TYR A 34 4.74 -1.67 -6.43
N ARG A 35 5.74 -1.26 -5.64
CA ARG A 35 5.62 -1.04 -4.20
C ARG A 35 5.80 0.43 -3.91
N VAL A 36 4.89 0.98 -3.11
CA VAL A 36 4.93 2.39 -2.69
C VAL A 36 5.38 2.43 -1.25
N TYR A 37 6.40 3.25 -0.98
CA TYR A 37 6.99 3.42 0.34
C TYR A 37 6.91 4.88 0.80
N ALA A 38 6.69 5.08 2.09
CA ALA A 38 7.03 6.33 2.76
C ALA A 38 8.50 6.28 3.19
N VAL A 39 9.29 7.25 2.76
CA VAL A 39 10.65 7.48 3.25
C VAL A 39 10.57 8.43 4.44
N LEU A 40 10.94 7.93 5.61
CA LEU A 40 10.96 8.70 6.85
C LEU A 40 12.31 9.40 7.03
N PRO A 41 12.36 10.53 7.76
CA PRO A 41 13.61 11.28 7.95
C PRO A 41 14.73 10.47 8.64
N SER A 42 14.37 9.51 9.49
CA SER A 42 15.32 8.61 10.15
C SER A 42 14.65 7.35 10.68
N ALA A 43 15.44 6.34 11.06
CA ALA A 43 14.97 5.09 11.67
C ALA A 43 14.35 5.26 13.08
N GLN A 44 14.37 6.47 13.65
CA GLN A 44 13.71 6.77 14.92
C GLN A 44 12.25 7.23 14.72
N HIS A 45 11.87 7.50 13.47
CA HIS A 45 10.51 7.84 13.10
C HIS A 45 9.71 6.58 12.77
N SER A 46 8.41 6.70 12.92
CA SER A 46 7.47 5.61 12.64
C SER A 46 6.24 6.13 11.93
N LEU A 47 5.69 5.30 11.06
CA LEU A 47 4.42 5.58 10.39
C LEU A 47 3.35 4.68 11.00
N HIS A 48 2.20 5.26 11.33
CA HIS A 48 1.15 4.55 12.06
C HIS A 48 -0.11 4.41 11.24
N ALA A 49 -0.45 5.38 10.40
CA ALA A 49 -1.70 5.36 9.67
C ALA A 49 -1.58 5.99 8.28
N VAL A 50 -2.41 5.47 7.39
CA VAL A 50 -2.82 6.14 6.16
C VAL A 50 -4.30 6.44 6.29
N PHE A 51 -4.70 7.68 6.08
CA PHE A 51 -6.05 8.14 6.41
C PHE A 51 -6.69 8.98 5.30
N ALA A 52 -8.00 9.15 5.43
CA ALA A 52 -8.79 10.14 4.72
C ALA A 52 -9.71 10.89 5.68
N ALA A 53 -9.98 12.15 5.36
CA ALA A 53 -10.96 13.01 6.01
C ALA A 53 -11.56 13.96 4.96
N ASP A 54 -12.64 14.68 5.31
CA ASP A 54 -13.38 15.56 4.38
C ASP A 54 -12.48 16.52 3.57
N ASP A 55 -11.44 17.08 4.18
CA ASP A 55 -10.48 18.00 3.56
C ASP A 55 -9.20 17.31 3.04
N HIS A 56 -9.06 16.01 3.29
CA HIS A 56 -7.91 15.18 2.94
C HIS A 56 -8.40 13.86 2.31
N VAL A 57 -8.89 13.91 1.08
CA VAL A 57 -9.29 12.72 0.33
C VAL A 57 -8.08 11.86 0.02
N LEU A 58 -8.22 10.55 0.19
CA LEU A 58 -7.25 9.56 -0.28
C LEU A 58 -7.76 8.99 -1.61
N ASN A 59 -6.89 8.91 -2.60
CA ASN A 59 -7.22 8.29 -3.88
C ASN A 59 -6.06 7.47 -4.42
N ILE A 60 -6.37 6.29 -4.96
CA ILE A 60 -5.45 5.44 -5.70
C ILE A 60 -6.18 5.02 -6.98
N ALA A 61 -5.73 5.51 -8.12
CA ALA A 61 -6.35 5.29 -9.41
C ALA A 61 -5.37 4.67 -10.41
N THR A 62 -5.91 4.08 -11.47
CA THR A 62 -5.14 3.62 -12.62
C THR A 62 -5.87 3.95 -13.91
N THR A 63 -5.13 4.14 -15.00
CA THR A 63 -5.72 4.27 -16.34
C THR A 63 -6.20 2.94 -16.93
N GLY A 64 -5.90 1.82 -16.26
CA GLY A 64 -6.28 0.46 -16.64
C GLY A 64 -7.11 -0.19 -15.55
N SER A 65 -6.68 -1.35 -15.05
CA SER A 65 -7.26 -2.00 -13.86
C SER A 65 -6.17 -2.47 -12.90
N PHE A 66 -6.50 -2.54 -11.62
CA PHE A 66 -5.66 -3.21 -10.63
C PHE A 66 -5.86 -4.72 -10.73
N PHE A 67 -4.76 -5.45 -10.73
CA PHE A 67 -4.78 -6.90 -10.64
C PHE A 67 -5.15 -7.30 -9.21
N GLN A 68 -6.22 -8.08 -9.10
CA GLN A 68 -6.74 -8.65 -7.87
C GLN A 68 -6.77 -10.18 -7.98
N HIS A 69 -6.09 -10.86 -7.08
CA HIS A 69 -5.99 -12.32 -7.07
C HIS A 69 -7.18 -12.95 -6.31
N GLN A 70 -7.68 -14.09 -6.78
CA GLN A 70 -8.83 -14.76 -6.15
C GLN A 70 -8.60 -15.23 -4.70
N TYR A 71 -7.33 -15.47 -4.33
CA TYR A 71 -6.89 -15.79 -2.96
C TYR A 71 -6.26 -14.59 -2.25
N GLY A 72 -6.33 -13.42 -2.89
CA GLY A 72 -5.88 -12.15 -2.38
C GLY A 72 -6.95 -11.45 -1.55
N SER A 73 -6.65 -10.22 -1.17
CA SER A 73 -7.55 -9.37 -0.39
C SER A 73 -7.10 -7.92 -0.51
N TYR A 74 -7.84 -7.00 0.10
CA TYR A 74 -7.53 -5.58 0.07
C TYR A 74 -6.25 -5.23 0.85
N SER A 75 -5.76 -6.12 1.71
CA SER A 75 -4.60 -5.89 2.57
C SER A 75 -3.58 -7.03 2.53
N SER A 76 -2.30 -6.68 2.76
CA SER A 76 -1.25 -7.67 3.00
C SER A 76 -1.52 -8.60 4.18
N LEU A 77 -2.43 -8.24 5.09
CA LEU A 77 -2.83 -9.06 6.25
C LEU A 77 -3.31 -10.46 5.82
N ASP A 78 -3.90 -10.57 4.63
CA ASP A 78 -4.45 -11.83 4.12
C ASP A 78 -3.51 -12.56 3.15
N VAL A 79 -2.32 -12.00 2.87
CA VAL A 79 -1.35 -12.63 1.97
C VAL A 79 -0.63 -13.75 2.73
N ASN A 80 -1.02 -15.00 2.42
CA ASN A 80 -0.46 -16.21 3.02
C ASN A 80 0.67 -16.79 2.15
N GLU A 81 1.90 -16.83 2.68
CA GLU A 81 3.09 -17.32 1.97
C GLU A 81 3.00 -18.79 1.54
N SER A 82 2.24 -19.63 2.25
CA SER A 82 2.02 -21.01 1.83
C SER A 82 1.14 -21.09 0.58
N ILE A 83 0.16 -20.19 0.45
CA ILE A 83 -0.65 -20.08 -0.78
C ILE A 83 0.19 -19.47 -1.89
N VAL A 84 1.01 -18.45 -1.62
CA VAL A 84 1.94 -17.88 -2.62
C VAL A 84 2.88 -18.96 -3.20
N ALA A 85 3.36 -19.89 -2.37
CA ALA A 85 4.20 -21.00 -2.84
C ALA A 85 3.46 -21.97 -3.80
N MET A 86 2.13 -22.07 -3.68
CA MET A 86 1.28 -22.90 -4.54
C MET A 86 0.76 -22.15 -5.77
N GLU A 87 0.45 -20.86 -5.61
CA GLU A 87 -0.13 -19.95 -6.60
C GLU A 87 0.75 -18.70 -6.71
N PRO A 88 1.86 -18.75 -7.46
CA PRO A 88 2.86 -17.68 -7.49
C PRO A 88 2.32 -16.32 -7.95
N SER A 89 1.23 -16.29 -8.70
CA SER A 89 0.55 -15.04 -9.11
C SER A 89 0.03 -14.21 -7.94
N LEU A 90 -0.29 -14.85 -6.80
CA LEU A 90 -0.72 -14.15 -5.59
C LEU A 90 0.36 -13.19 -5.06
N ALA A 91 1.64 -13.46 -5.30
CA ALA A 91 2.73 -12.59 -4.89
C ALA A 91 2.63 -11.17 -5.50
N PHE A 92 1.88 -11.02 -6.59
CA PHE A 92 1.73 -9.78 -7.34
C PHE A 92 0.33 -9.18 -7.22
N ASP A 93 -0.46 -9.62 -6.24
CA ASP A 93 -1.74 -9.04 -5.91
C ASP A 93 -1.63 -7.56 -5.48
N SER A 94 -2.73 -6.80 -5.61
CA SER A 94 -2.80 -5.39 -5.23
C SER A 94 -3.46 -5.21 -3.87
N TRP A 95 -2.74 -4.61 -2.91
CA TRP A 95 -3.19 -4.50 -1.53
C TRP A 95 -2.55 -3.31 -0.79
N VAL A 96 -3.14 -2.92 0.33
CA VAL A 96 -2.64 -1.87 1.24
C VAL A 96 -2.02 -2.43 2.52
N THR A 97 -1.12 -1.68 3.14
CA THR A 97 -0.45 -2.06 4.39
C THR A 97 0.08 -0.85 5.17
N VAL A 98 0.65 -1.12 6.35
CA VAL A 98 1.69 -0.30 6.99
C VAL A 98 2.83 -1.24 7.41
N GLY A 99 3.88 -1.28 6.59
CA GLY A 99 5.15 -1.94 6.89
C GLY A 99 5.23 -3.45 6.64
N ALA A 100 4.13 -4.20 6.73
CA ALA A 100 4.13 -5.64 6.47
C ALA A 100 3.85 -5.99 5.00
N LYS A 101 4.47 -7.08 4.53
CA LYS A 101 4.31 -7.58 3.16
C LYS A 101 3.35 -8.78 3.04
N ASN A 102 3.00 -9.37 4.17
CA ASN A 102 2.22 -10.61 4.25
C ASN A 102 1.50 -10.69 5.61
N SER A 103 0.90 -11.84 5.92
CA SER A 103 0.19 -12.08 7.19
C SER A 103 1.11 -12.23 8.41
N ASP A 104 2.42 -12.37 8.22
CA ASP A 104 3.36 -12.63 9.33
C ASP A 104 3.64 -11.34 10.11
N ASP A 105 3.44 -11.39 11.44
CA ASP A 105 3.57 -10.24 12.36
C ASP A 105 2.81 -8.98 11.88
N ASN A 106 1.69 -9.19 11.19
CA ASN A 106 0.88 -8.11 10.63
C ASN A 106 -0.34 -7.81 11.51
N ASN A 107 -0.30 -6.66 12.18
CA ASN A 107 -1.36 -6.17 13.06
C ASN A 107 -2.13 -4.98 12.44
N LEU A 108 -2.38 -5.02 11.13
CA LEU A 108 -3.11 -3.96 10.45
C LEU A 108 -4.58 -3.91 10.86
N TRP A 109 -5.07 -2.71 11.16
CA TRP A 109 -6.48 -2.41 11.39
C TRP A 109 -7.00 -1.52 10.26
N THR A 110 -8.28 -1.66 9.94
CA THR A 110 -8.98 -0.79 8.99
C THR A 110 -10.32 -0.33 9.58
N ILE A 111 -10.72 0.89 9.28
CA ILE A 111 -11.97 1.47 9.73
C ILE A 111 -12.52 2.46 8.69
N GLY A 112 -13.82 2.38 8.41
CA GLY A 112 -14.53 3.35 7.57
C GLY A 112 -14.31 3.22 6.06
N ILE A 113 -13.50 2.27 5.60
CA ILE A 113 -13.14 2.13 4.18
C ILE A 113 -13.95 1.02 3.51
N ASP A 114 -14.56 1.34 2.36
CA ASP A 114 -15.11 0.37 1.43
C ASP A 114 -14.06 0.02 0.36
N TYR A 115 -13.67 -1.25 0.29
CA TYR A 115 -12.68 -1.76 -0.67
C TYR A 115 -13.32 -2.50 -1.85
N ASN A 116 -14.65 -2.55 -1.97
CA ASN A 116 -15.33 -3.36 -3.00
C ASN A 116 -14.87 -3.00 -4.42
N ASP A 117 -14.77 -1.70 -4.72
CA ASP A 117 -14.31 -1.23 -6.04
C ASP A 117 -12.84 -1.58 -6.27
N PHE A 118 -11.98 -1.42 -5.25
CA PHE A 118 -10.58 -1.79 -5.32
C PHE A 118 -10.38 -3.31 -5.56
N LEU A 119 -11.16 -4.14 -4.87
CA LEU A 119 -11.20 -5.60 -5.05
C LEU A 119 -11.77 -6.01 -6.42
N ALA A 120 -12.57 -5.16 -7.05
CA ALA A 120 -13.02 -5.31 -8.43
C ALA A 120 -12.01 -4.76 -9.46
N GLY A 121 -10.80 -4.38 -9.03
CA GLY A 121 -9.74 -3.84 -9.87
C GLY A 121 -9.92 -2.38 -10.28
N GLN A 122 -10.83 -1.65 -9.63
CA GLN A 122 -11.10 -0.23 -9.87
C GLN A 122 -10.33 0.65 -8.89
N GLU A 123 -10.48 1.97 -9.00
CA GLU A 123 -9.87 2.93 -8.09
C GLU A 123 -10.33 2.76 -6.64
N LEU A 124 -9.46 3.11 -5.69
CA LEU A 124 -9.79 3.26 -4.28
C LEU A 124 -9.89 4.74 -3.96
N THR A 125 -11.10 5.23 -3.68
CA THR A 125 -11.35 6.60 -3.23
C THR A 125 -11.96 6.57 -1.83
N VAL A 126 -11.33 7.25 -0.88
CA VAL A 126 -11.76 7.27 0.52
C VAL A 126 -11.86 8.72 0.97
N THR A 127 -13.00 9.07 1.57
CA THR A 127 -13.27 10.41 2.12
C THR A 127 -13.30 10.44 3.64
N ASP A 128 -13.58 9.31 4.29
CA ASP A 128 -13.56 9.17 5.76
C ASP A 128 -13.16 7.73 6.12
N GLY A 129 -12.01 7.56 6.75
CA GLY A 129 -11.52 6.24 7.14
C GLY A 129 -9.99 6.16 7.21
N ALA A 130 -9.49 5.04 7.70
CA ALA A 130 -8.06 4.80 7.80
C ALA A 130 -7.72 3.32 7.81
N TRP A 131 -6.50 2.99 7.39
CA TRP A 131 -5.82 1.77 7.81
C TRP A 131 -4.58 2.13 8.63
N PHE A 132 -4.36 1.41 9.72
CA PHE A 132 -3.39 1.81 10.73
C PHE A 132 -2.88 0.64 11.57
N VAL A 133 -1.80 0.90 12.29
CA VAL A 133 -1.14 -0.02 13.22
C VAL A 133 -0.90 0.70 14.54
N VAL A 134 -0.69 -0.04 15.62
CA VAL A 134 -0.34 0.56 16.91
C VAL A 134 1.13 1.02 16.83
N PRO A 135 1.49 2.19 17.39
CA PRO A 135 2.86 2.70 17.33
C PRO A 135 3.97 1.77 17.85
N THR A 136 3.61 0.79 18.69
CA THR A 136 4.53 -0.20 19.26
C THR A 136 4.71 -1.43 18.40
N ASP A 137 3.92 -1.60 17.33
CA ASP A 137 4.08 -2.72 16.41
C ASP A 137 5.40 -2.60 15.64
N VAL A 138 6.11 -3.72 15.49
CA VAL A 138 7.41 -3.73 14.80
C VAL A 138 7.31 -3.21 13.38
N GLN A 139 6.18 -3.48 12.69
CA GLN A 139 5.92 -3.01 11.33
C GLN A 139 5.73 -1.49 11.21
N ALA A 140 5.43 -0.79 12.31
CA ALA A 140 5.33 0.67 12.32
C ALA A 140 6.69 1.37 12.20
N ALA A 141 7.75 0.68 12.61
CA ALA A 141 9.11 1.20 12.55
C ALA A 141 9.63 1.16 11.12
N ALA A 142 10.36 2.20 10.72
CA ALA A 142 11.05 2.15 9.44
C ALA A 142 12.14 1.07 9.47
N ALA A 143 12.08 0.15 8.52
CA ALA A 143 13.09 -0.88 8.36
C ALA A 143 14.44 -0.27 7.93
N ALA A 144 15.45 -1.11 7.72
CA ALA A 144 16.73 -0.67 7.16
C ALA A 144 16.51 0.16 5.87
N GLY A 145 17.01 1.40 5.87
CA GLY A 145 16.80 2.35 4.76
C GLY A 145 15.72 3.40 5.00
N ASN A 146 15.13 3.46 6.20
CA ASN A 146 14.13 4.45 6.60
C ASN A 146 12.84 4.41 5.75
N LYS A 147 12.46 3.25 5.22
CA LYS A 147 11.26 3.09 4.40
C LYS A 147 10.19 2.27 5.12
N VAL A 148 8.93 2.68 4.98
CA VAL A 148 7.75 1.92 5.40
C VAL A 148 6.92 1.62 4.16
N LEU A 149 6.63 0.34 3.92
CA LEU A 149 5.78 -0.10 2.81
C LEU A 149 4.34 0.34 3.07
N LEU A 150 3.66 0.89 2.06
CA LEU A 150 2.28 1.38 2.16
C LEU A 150 1.30 0.54 1.35
N MET A 151 1.76 -0.05 0.26
CA MET A 151 0.95 -0.84 -0.65
C MET A 151 1.82 -1.53 -1.71
N GLN A 152 1.25 -2.56 -2.29
CA GLN A 152 1.67 -3.12 -3.57
C GLN A 152 0.53 -2.92 -4.57
N LEU A 153 0.85 -2.47 -5.77
CA LEU A 153 -0.12 -2.26 -6.85
C LEU A 153 0.40 -2.94 -8.10
N THR A 154 -0.43 -3.79 -8.71
CA THR A 154 -0.17 -4.33 -10.04
C THR A 154 -1.22 -3.80 -10.98
N THR A 155 -0.81 -3.21 -12.11
CA THR A 155 -1.75 -2.67 -13.09
C THR A 155 -1.21 -2.75 -14.51
N ASP A 156 -2.12 -2.94 -15.47
CA ASP A 156 -1.84 -2.85 -16.91
C ASP A 156 -1.87 -1.40 -17.44
N GLY A 157 -2.23 -0.44 -16.59
CA GLY A 157 -2.21 0.99 -16.86
C GLY A 157 -1.12 1.76 -16.11
N THR A 158 -1.31 3.07 -15.99
CA THR A 158 -0.49 3.97 -15.18
C THR A 158 -1.20 4.22 -13.86
N ALA A 159 -0.58 3.83 -12.73
CA ALA A 159 -1.10 4.12 -11.39
C ALA A 159 -0.75 5.54 -10.93
N THR A 160 -1.73 6.22 -10.34
CA THR A 160 -1.58 7.54 -9.72
C THR A 160 -2.29 7.56 -8.37
N GLY A 161 -1.86 8.41 -7.44
CA GLY A 161 -2.57 8.51 -6.18
C GLY A 161 -2.11 9.62 -5.27
N VAL A 162 -2.96 9.89 -4.28
CA VAL A 162 -2.75 10.80 -3.16
C VAL A 162 -2.96 10.05 -1.87
N LEU A 163 -1.97 10.07 -0.98
CA LEU A 163 -2.01 9.45 0.34
C LEU A 163 -1.79 10.50 1.42
N ASN A 164 -2.57 10.39 2.50
CA ASN A 164 -2.38 11.19 3.71
C ASN A 164 -1.79 10.30 4.80
N LEU A 165 -0.66 10.72 5.35
CA LEU A 165 0.16 9.90 6.23
C LEU A 165 0.20 10.50 7.63
N GLN A 166 0.09 9.64 8.64
CA GLN A 166 0.24 10.02 10.05
C GLN A 166 1.30 9.16 10.72
N GLY A 167 2.25 9.81 11.40
CA GLY A 167 3.38 9.16 12.06
C GLY A 167 3.99 10.04 13.14
N ARG A 168 5.15 9.63 13.65
CA ARG A 168 5.95 10.30 14.67
C ARG A 168 7.38 10.46 14.18
#